data_AF-A0A7W5V8N3-F1
#
_entry.id   AF-A0A7W5V8N3-F1
#
_cell.length_a   1.000
_cell.length_b   1.000
_cell.length_c   1.000
_cell.angle_alpha   90.00
_cell.angle_beta   90.00
_cell.angle_gamma   90.00
#
_symmetry.space_group_name_H-M   'P 1'
#
loop_
_entity.id
_entity.type
_entity.pdbx_description
1 polymer ?
#
loop_
_entity_poly.entity_id
_entity_poly.type
_entity_poly.pdbx_seq_one_letter_code
_entity_poly.pdbx_strand_id
1 'polypeptide(L)'
;MRPRPLVAVVLAVVLAGCGTTQPTRETPVTPTVTTAAPATPTPTPTPSATGTFAFVPSYETPRDKALLPTEKKMRQNHLVEGWAEAANDGFVPPQNIPVIAKQCDTVNAFYDEEERTITMCYEMADYLAELFAKPAEGEEKPTAQEVGEHVVGALNGIYFHELGHALIDLYDLPTTGKEEDAVDQLSALVLITEAEDDKDYGSIISTIEAWGRMSKETETGPLEQGDFADDHSLSGQRYYNVMCYLYGSNHNAFLPLVADGSLPVDRAMRCEQEYAKMARAWATLLGPHLREEPPSLTPSAVPTSTPSARPPGEAQSRARGAVSSRPPAMASVDRTGAPPGAKP
;
A
#
# COMPACT_ATOMS: atom_id res chain seq x y z
N MET A 1 -10.89 9.97 -16.65
CA MET A 1 -12.11 10.24 -15.87
C MET A 1 -11.72 11.11 -14.66
N ARG A 2 -12.65 11.79 -13.99
CA ARG A 2 -12.36 12.37 -12.67
C ARG A 2 -12.48 11.24 -11.63
N PRO A 3 -11.47 10.98 -10.78
CA PRO A 3 -11.63 10.05 -9.67
C PRO A 3 -12.77 10.54 -8.77
N ARG A 4 -13.58 9.61 -8.27
CA ARG A 4 -14.54 9.87 -7.20
C ARG A 4 -13.84 9.61 -5.87
N PRO A 5 -14.20 10.35 -4.81
CA PRO A 5 -13.47 10.24 -3.57
C PRO A 5 -13.66 8.89 -2.90
N LEU A 6 -12.57 8.34 -2.37
CA LEU A 6 -12.49 7.12 -1.54
C LEU A 6 -13.60 7.02 -0.46
N VAL A 7 -14.10 8.18 -0.01
CA VAL A 7 -15.26 8.33 0.89
C VAL A 7 -16.54 7.70 0.35
N ALA A 8 -16.90 7.99 -0.91
CA ALA A 8 -18.15 7.51 -1.51
C ALA A 8 -18.15 5.97 -1.64
N VAL A 9 -16.96 5.42 -1.82
CA VAL A 9 -16.61 4.01 -1.99
C VAL A 9 -16.79 3.23 -0.67
N VAL A 10 -16.24 3.72 0.46
CA VAL A 10 -16.40 3.05 1.77
C VAL A 10 -17.84 3.11 2.30
N LEU A 11 -18.57 4.21 2.05
CA LEU A 11 -19.96 4.38 2.49
C LEU A 11 -20.98 3.51 1.71
N ALA A 12 -20.71 3.15 0.45
CA ALA A 12 -21.61 2.31 -0.34
C ALA A 12 -21.76 0.89 0.25
N VAL A 13 -20.69 0.36 0.86
CA VAL A 13 -20.70 -0.95 1.56
C VAL A 13 -21.63 -0.95 2.78
N VAL A 14 -21.76 0.19 3.47
CA VAL A 14 -22.63 0.33 4.66
C VAL A 14 -24.11 0.25 4.27
N LEU A 15 -24.50 0.80 3.11
CA LEU A 15 -25.89 0.87 2.67
C LEU A 15 -26.42 -0.45 2.10
N ALA A 16 -25.55 -1.32 1.58
CA ALA A 16 -25.94 -2.65 1.10
C ALA A 16 -26.20 -3.68 2.22
N GLY A 17 -25.80 -3.38 3.46
CA GLY A 17 -25.89 -4.31 4.60
C GLY A 17 -27.19 -4.30 5.41
N CYS A 18 -28.13 -3.39 5.14
CA CYS A 18 -29.39 -3.28 5.90
C CYS A 18 -30.50 -4.12 5.27
N GLY A 19 -30.34 -5.43 5.26
CA GLY A 19 -31.32 -6.34 4.65
C GLY A 19 -31.33 -7.73 5.25
N THR A 20 -31.49 -7.87 6.57
CA THR A 20 -31.95 -9.16 7.13
C THR A 20 -32.88 -8.98 8.33
N THR A 21 -34.01 -9.69 8.24
CA THR A 21 -35.03 -9.92 9.25
C THR A 21 -34.43 -10.53 10.53
N GLN A 22 -34.70 -9.91 11.69
CA GLN A 22 -34.38 -10.46 13.01
C GLN A 22 -35.20 -11.72 13.30
N PRO A 23 -34.58 -12.84 13.74
CA PRO A 23 -35.32 -13.90 14.41
C PRO A 23 -35.60 -13.50 15.87
N THR A 24 -36.81 -13.81 16.34
CA THR A 24 -37.27 -13.59 17.71
C THR A 24 -36.37 -14.27 18.72
N ARG A 25 -35.80 -13.50 19.66
CA ARG A 25 -34.93 -13.97 20.73
C ARG A 25 -35.77 -14.27 21.98
N GLU A 26 -35.81 -15.53 22.40
CA GLU A 26 -36.24 -15.91 23.74
C GLU A 26 -35.21 -15.44 24.77
N THR A 27 -35.69 -14.95 25.91
CA THR A 27 -34.88 -14.44 27.03
C THR A 27 -34.27 -15.57 27.86
N PRO A 28 -32.93 -15.60 28.06
CA PRO A 28 -32.31 -16.39 29.11
C PRO A 28 -32.20 -15.59 30.41
N VAL A 29 -32.37 -16.28 31.54
CA VAL A 29 -32.19 -15.78 32.91
C VAL A 29 -30.70 -15.70 33.24
N THR A 30 -30.22 -14.53 33.69
CA THR A 30 -28.81 -14.31 34.07
C THR A 30 -28.62 -14.41 35.60
N PRO A 31 -27.58 -15.09 36.11
CA PRO A 31 -27.16 -14.95 37.50
C PRO A 31 -26.30 -13.69 37.66
N THR A 32 -26.53 -12.93 38.73
CA THR A 32 -25.81 -11.69 39.04
C THR A 32 -24.41 -12.00 39.59
N VAL A 33 -23.37 -11.64 38.85
CA VAL A 33 -21.99 -11.51 39.37
C VAL A 33 -21.67 -10.03 39.41
N THR A 34 -21.33 -9.53 40.60
CA THR A 34 -20.90 -8.15 40.82
C THR A 34 -19.45 -8.01 40.40
N THR A 35 -19.21 -7.40 39.23
CA THR A 35 -17.87 -7.00 38.77
C THR A 35 -17.74 -5.48 38.88
N ALA A 36 -16.63 -5.00 39.43
CA ALA A 36 -16.30 -3.58 39.51
C ALA A 36 -16.22 -2.96 38.10
N ALA A 37 -16.76 -1.75 37.94
CA ALA A 37 -16.79 -1.03 36.68
C ALA A 37 -15.36 -0.68 36.22
N PRO A 38 -14.98 -0.94 34.94
CA PRO A 38 -13.76 -0.40 34.37
C PRO A 38 -13.85 1.12 34.29
N ALA A 39 -12.71 1.80 34.50
CA ALA A 39 -12.60 3.22 34.22
C ALA A 39 -12.82 3.46 32.72
N THR A 40 -13.75 4.35 32.38
CA THR A 40 -14.00 4.78 31.01
C THR A 40 -12.75 5.43 30.44
N PRO A 41 -12.18 4.97 29.31
CA PRO A 41 -11.12 5.71 28.64
C PRO A 41 -11.68 7.06 28.21
N THR A 42 -10.94 8.13 28.50
CA THR A 42 -11.25 9.47 28.01
C THR A 42 -11.20 9.44 26.48
N PRO A 43 -12.25 9.86 25.76
CA PRO A 43 -12.20 9.91 24.31
C PRO A 43 -11.09 10.88 23.88
N THR A 44 -10.12 10.38 23.12
CA THR A 44 -9.18 11.21 22.36
C THR A 44 -10.00 12.15 21.48
N PRO A 45 -9.72 13.46 21.46
CA PRO A 45 -10.49 14.40 20.65
C PRO A 45 -10.39 13.97 19.18
N THR A 46 -11.54 13.69 18.56
CA THR A 46 -11.67 13.48 17.13
C THR A 46 -11.08 14.71 16.42
N PRO A 47 -10.03 14.56 15.58
CA PRO A 47 -9.54 15.67 14.81
C PRO A 47 -10.67 16.19 13.92
N SER A 48 -10.96 17.48 14.06
CA SER A 48 -11.99 18.17 13.29
C SER A 48 -11.71 18.00 11.80
N ALA A 49 -12.71 17.59 11.02
CA ALA A 49 -12.69 17.45 9.55
C ALA A 49 -12.51 18.78 8.78
N THR A 50 -11.87 19.76 9.41
CA THR A 50 -11.51 21.08 8.92
C THR A 50 -9.99 21.26 8.79
N GLY A 51 -9.21 20.18 8.95
CA GLY A 51 -7.75 20.20 8.86
C GLY A 51 -7.24 20.58 7.46
N THR A 52 -6.17 21.37 7.40
CA THR A 52 -5.46 21.73 6.15
C THR A 52 -4.37 20.74 5.76
N PHE A 53 -4.17 19.69 6.56
CA PHE A 53 -3.12 18.71 6.36
C PHE A 53 -3.51 17.69 5.29
N ALA A 54 -2.50 17.16 4.59
CA ALA A 54 -2.69 16.32 3.42
C ALA A 54 -1.59 15.27 3.30
N PHE A 55 -1.86 14.24 2.51
CA PHE A 55 -0.84 13.41 1.88
C PHE A 55 -0.14 14.24 0.80
N VAL A 56 1.18 14.38 0.89
CA VAL A 56 1.95 15.31 0.06
C VAL A 56 2.85 14.53 -0.90
N PRO A 57 2.58 14.55 -2.21
CA PRO A 57 3.35 13.78 -3.17
C PRO A 57 4.70 14.43 -3.45
N SER A 58 5.75 13.61 -3.55
CA SER A 58 7.05 14.07 -4.03
C SER A 58 7.86 12.93 -4.67
N TYR A 59 8.85 13.32 -5.47
CA TYR A 59 9.79 12.40 -6.08
C TYR A 59 11.19 12.94 -5.86
N GLU A 60 12.10 12.08 -5.44
CA GLU A 60 13.52 12.40 -5.35
C GLU A 60 14.25 11.95 -6.60
N THR A 61 15.18 12.78 -7.09
CA THR A 61 16.06 12.38 -8.19
C THR A 61 16.98 11.24 -7.72
N PRO A 62 17.01 10.08 -8.39
CA PRO A 62 17.87 8.99 -7.97
C PRO A 62 19.35 9.37 -8.11
N ARG A 63 20.16 8.86 -7.17
CA ARG A 63 21.62 8.98 -7.18
C ARG A 63 22.22 8.11 -8.29
N ASP A 64 21.67 6.91 -8.47
CA ASP A 64 21.98 6.00 -9.56
C ASP A 64 21.22 6.41 -10.83
N LYS A 65 21.98 6.66 -11.90
CA LYS A 65 21.42 7.04 -13.19
C LYS A 65 20.67 5.90 -13.87
N ALA A 66 20.90 4.65 -13.46
CA ALA A 66 20.16 3.49 -13.97
C ALA A 66 18.66 3.55 -13.65
N LEU A 67 18.28 4.21 -12.55
CA LEU A 67 16.89 4.35 -12.09
C LEU A 67 16.15 5.56 -12.71
N LEU A 68 16.83 6.41 -13.48
CA LEU A 68 16.21 7.57 -14.13
C LEU A 68 15.05 7.22 -15.08
N PRO A 69 15.10 6.13 -15.89
CA PRO A 69 13.96 5.73 -16.70
C PRO A 69 12.73 5.38 -15.86
N THR A 70 12.94 4.77 -14.70
CA THR A 70 11.89 4.30 -13.78
C THR A 70 11.24 5.46 -13.06
N GLU A 71 12.06 6.36 -12.50
CA GLU A 71 11.60 7.65 -11.97
C GLU A 71 10.76 8.42 -12.99
N LYS A 72 11.24 8.52 -14.23
CA LYS A 72 10.55 9.21 -15.31
C LYS A 72 9.21 8.55 -15.64
N LYS A 73 9.16 7.21 -15.71
CA LYS A 73 7.92 6.47 -15.96
C LYS A 73 6.90 6.70 -14.84
N MET A 74 7.31 6.64 -13.58
CA MET A 74 6.40 6.88 -12.45
C MET A 74 5.82 8.30 -12.50
N ARG A 75 6.66 9.32 -12.79
CA ARG A 75 6.19 10.70 -13.01
C ARG A 75 5.24 10.84 -14.19
N GLN A 76 5.55 10.20 -15.33
CA GLN A 76 4.74 10.27 -16.53
C GLN A 76 3.35 9.67 -16.35
N ASN A 77 3.25 8.65 -15.49
CA ASN A 77 1.98 8.04 -15.10
C ASN A 77 1.33 8.75 -13.90
N HIS A 78 1.92 9.83 -13.39
CA HIS A 78 1.42 10.60 -12.24
C HIS A 78 1.14 9.74 -11.00
N LEU A 79 1.96 8.71 -10.76
CA LEU A 79 1.65 7.69 -9.73
C LEU A 79 1.59 8.29 -8.33
N VAL A 80 2.64 8.99 -7.90
CA VAL A 80 2.72 9.53 -6.54
C VAL A 80 1.67 10.61 -6.31
N GLU A 81 1.40 11.45 -7.32
CA GLU A 81 0.33 12.43 -7.27
C GLU A 81 -1.05 11.78 -7.16
N GLY A 82 -1.33 10.76 -7.97
CA GLY A 82 -2.59 10.03 -7.96
C GLY A 82 -2.81 9.28 -6.64
N TRP A 83 -1.77 8.68 -6.08
CA TRP A 83 -1.80 8.04 -4.76
C TRP A 83 -2.13 9.04 -3.64
N ALA A 84 -1.42 10.17 -3.61
CA ALA A 84 -1.72 11.22 -2.63
C ALA A 84 -3.12 11.82 -2.83
N GLU A 85 -3.58 11.99 -4.07
CA GLU A 85 -4.93 12.45 -4.39
C GLU A 85 -5.97 11.45 -3.84
N ALA A 86 -5.82 10.16 -4.13
CA ALA A 86 -6.72 9.11 -3.64
C ALA A 86 -6.82 9.13 -2.10
N ALA A 87 -5.69 9.18 -1.40
CA ALA A 87 -5.69 9.25 0.06
C ALA A 87 -6.33 10.55 0.59
N ASN A 88 -6.05 11.70 -0.03
CA ASN A 88 -6.63 13.00 0.36
C ASN A 88 -8.13 13.09 0.07
N ASP A 89 -8.61 12.41 -0.95
CA ASP A 89 -10.03 12.31 -1.26
C ASP A 89 -10.78 11.53 -0.18
N GLY A 90 -10.14 10.52 0.41
CA GLY A 90 -10.65 9.69 1.49
C GLY A 90 -10.60 10.35 2.87
N PHE A 91 -9.50 11.03 3.17
CA PHE A 91 -9.07 11.27 4.55
C PHE A 91 -8.55 12.69 4.78
N VAL A 92 -8.50 13.09 6.06
CA VAL A 92 -7.80 14.30 6.53
C VAL A 92 -6.80 13.86 7.60
N PRO A 93 -5.52 13.69 7.28
CA PRO A 93 -4.54 13.22 8.25
C PRO A 93 -4.32 14.26 9.36
N PRO A 94 -3.84 13.85 10.55
CA PRO A 94 -3.59 14.75 11.68
C PRO A 94 -2.40 15.69 11.45
N GLN A 95 -1.56 15.41 10.44
CA GLN A 95 -0.40 16.19 10.00
C GLN A 95 -0.14 15.92 8.52
N ASN A 96 0.77 16.68 7.89
CA ASN A 96 1.18 16.35 6.52
C ASN A 96 1.95 15.01 6.50
N ILE A 97 1.56 14.13 5.58
CA ILE A 97 2.14 12.80 5.41
C ILE A 97 2.84 12.77 4.05
N PRO A 98 4.18 12.73 4.00
CA PRO A 98 4.87 12.61 2.73
C PRO A 98 4.58 11.27 2.05
N VAL A 99 4.27 11.31 0.76
CA VAL A 99 4.24 10.15 -0.13
C VAL A 99 5.36 10.36 -1.13
N ILE A 100 6.41 9.54 -1.04
CA ILE A 100 7.69 9.81 -1.71
C ILE A 100 8.07 8.62 -2.58
N ALA A 101 8.31 8.86 -3.87
CA ALA A 101 9.07 7.91 -4.69
C ALA A 101 10.55 8.29 -4.70
N LYS A 102 11.43 7.34 -4.36
CA LYS A 102 12.89 7.58 -4.29
C LYS A 102 13.70 6.32 -4.52
N GLN A 103 15.02 6.48 -4.66
CA GLN A 103 15.97 5.37 -4.62
C GLN A 103 16.21 4.94 -3.17
N CYS A 104 16.04 3.65 -2.87
CA CYS A 104 16.19 3.10 -1.53
C CYS A 104 17.41 2.18 -1.35
N ASP A 105 18.12 1.86 -2.44
CA ASP A 105 19.18 0.85 -2.47
C ASP A 105 18.70 -0.58 -2.10
N THR A 106 17.38 -0.82 -2.14
CA THR A 106 16.72 -2.12 -1.89
C THR A 106 15.35 -2.17 -2.57
N VAL A 107 14.89 -3.36 -2.96
CA VAL A 107 13.55 -3.60 -3.52
C VAL A 107 12.54 -3.54 -2.39
N ASN A 108 11.88 -2.39 -2.20
CA ASN A 108 10.91 -2.23 -1.12
C ASN A 108 9.83 -1.16 -1.39
N ALA A 109 8.81 -1.15 -0.54
CA ALA A 109 7.98 0.00 -0.21
C ALA A 109 7.69 -0.09 1.30
N PHE A 110 7.48 1.03 1.96
CA PHE A 110 7.22 1.01 3.40
C PHE A 110 6.57 2.29 3.89
N TYR A 111 5.72 2.16 4.90
CA TYR A 111 5.39 3.23 5.83
C TYR A 111 6.41 3.27 6.99
N ASP A 112 6.95 4.44 7.27
CA ASP A 112 7.80 4.69 8.44
C ASP A 112 6.95 5.38 9.52
N GLU A 113 6.77 4.73 10.67
CA GLU A 113 5.95 5.26 11.79
C GLU A 113 6.58 6.47 12.49
N GLU A 114 7.92 6.55 12.55
CA GLU A 114 8.62 7.64 13.25
C GLU A 114 8.58 8.92 12.41
N GLU A 115 8.90 8.80 11.11
CA GLU A 115 8.91 9.91 10.15
C GLU A 115 7.54 10.13 9.49
N ARG A 116 6.57 9.23 9.73
CA ARG A 116 5.21 9.25 9.17
C ARG A 116 5.19 9.49 7.68
N THR A 117 5.91 8.65 6.96
CA THR A 117 6.17 8.79 5.53
C THR A 117 5.91 7.48 4.81
N ILE A 118 5.17 7.55 3.70
CA ILE A 118 5.00 6.43 2.76
C ILE A 118 6.10 6.55 1.70
N THR A 119 6.98 5.55 1.61
CA THR A 119 8.08 5.49 0.66
C THR A 119 7.85 4.39 -0.38
N MET A 120 7.93 4.75 -1.66
CA MET A 120 7.84 3.85 -2.81
C MET A 120 9.21 3.79 -3.52
N CYS A 121 9.93 2.68 -3.40
CA CYS A 121 11.28 2.60 -3.95
C CYS A 121 11.26 2.36 -5.47
N TYR A 122 12.12 3.06 -6.22
CA TYR A 122 12.25 2.84 -7.66
C TYR A 122 12.66 1.39 -7.99
N GLU A 123 13.45 0.77 -7.12
CA GLU A 123 13.87 -0.63 -7.23
C GLU A 123 12.69 -1.61 -7.17
N MET A 124 11.62 -1.29 -6.43
CA MET A 124 10.39 -2.09 -6.43
C MET A 124 9.69 -2.03 -7.79
N ALA A 125 9.61 -0.85 -8.40
CA ALA A 125 9.04 -0.71 -9.73
C ALA A 125 9.85 -1.46 -10.80
N ASP A 126 11.19 -1.44 -10.71
CA ASP A 126 12.06 -2.19 -11.62
C ASP A 126 11.94 -3.71 -11.41
N TYR A 127 11.92 -4.16 -10.15
CA TYR A 127 11.70 -5.56 -9.83
C TYR A 127 10.37 -6.07 -10.42
N LEU A 128 9.28 -5.33 -10.22
CA LEU A 128 7.98 -5.67 -10.81
C LEU A 128 8.05 -5.69 -12.34
N ALA A 129 8.76 -4.76 -12.97
CA ALA A 129 8.92 -4.76 -14.42
C ALA A 129 9.65 -6.02 -14.92
N GLU A 130 10.68 -6.46 -14.21
CA GLU A 130 11.37 -7.73 -14.52
C GLU A 130 10.46 -8.94 -14.27
N LEU A 131 9.69 -8.92 -13.18
CA LEU A 131 8.76 -9.99 -12.80
C LEU A 131 7.65 -10.19 -13.85
N PHE A 132 7.07 -9.09 -14.34
CA PHE A 132 6.01 -9.10 -15.35
C PHE A 132 6.53 -9.27 -16.77
N ALA A 133 7.81 -8.97 -17.06
CA ALA A 133 8.40 -9.24 -18.37
C ALA A 133 8.61 -10.74 -18.66
N LYS A 134 8.56 -11.59 -17.62
CA LYS A 134 8.59 -13.06 -17.75
C LYS A 134 7.20 -13.54 -18.21
N PRO A 135 7.07 -14.30 -19.32
CA PRO A 135 5.79 -14.86 -19.72
C PRO A 135 5.27 -15.83 -18.66
N ALA A 136 3.95 -15.89 -18.47
CA ALA A 136 3.34 -16.98 -17.71
C ALA A 136 3.50 -18.31 -18.47
N GLU A 137 3.38 -19.43 -17.74
CA GLU A 137 3.52 -20.75 -18.35
C GLU A 137 2.49 -20.98 -19.44
N GLY A 138 2.96 -21.25 -20.66
CA GLY A 138 2.09 -21.49 -21.81
C GLY A 138 1.58 -20.22 -22.51
N GLU A 139 2.01 -19.03 -22.07
CA GLU A 139 1.63 -17.75 -22.67
C GLU A 139 2.76 -17.14 -23.52
N GLU A 140 2.37 -16.21 -24.40
CA GLU A 140 3.32 -15.43 -25.20
C GLU A 140 4.05 -14.39 -24.34
N LYS A 141 5.17 -13.87 -24.85
CA LYS A 141 5.91 -12.80 -24.16
C LYS A 141 5.07 -11.52 -24.17
N PRO A 142 4.83 -10.88 -23.01
CA PRO A 142 4.06 -9.65 -22.94
C PRO A 142 4.79 -8.49 -23.63
N THR A 143 4.00 -7.58 -24.18
CA THR A 143 4.46 -6.31 -24.73
C THR A 143 4.93 -5.38 -23.62
N ALA A 144 5.73 -4.37 -23.98
CA ALA A 144 6.18 -3.36 -23.02
C ALA A 144 5.01 -2.55 -22.41
N GLN A 145 3.89 -2.44 -23.13
CA GLN A 145 2.69 -1.77 -22.63
C GLN A 145 2.01 -2.62 -21.55
N GLU A 146 1.76 -3.91 -21.82
CA GLU A 146 1.15 -4.84 -20.85
C GLU A 146 1.99 -4.94 -19.57
N VAL A 147 3.32 -5.04 -19.71
CA VAL A 147 4.22 -4.99 -18.54
C VAL A 147 4.05 -3.67 -17.76
N GLY A 148 3.94 -2.55 -18.46
CA GLY A 148 3.74 -1.24 -17.82
C GLY A 148 2.42 -1.16 -17.05
N GLU A 149 1.34 -1.68 -17.61
CA GLU A 149 0.01 -1.72 -16.98
C GLU A 149 0.04 -2.60 -15.72
N HIS A 150 0.66 -3.77 -15.78
CA HIS A 150 0.82 -4.63 -14.61
C HIS A 150 1.70 -4.02 -13.51
N VAL A 151 2.79 -3.36 -13.89
CA VAL A 151 3.65 -2.65 -12.92
C VAL A 151 2.87 -1.56 -12.21
N VAL A 152 2.11 -0.73 -12.94
CA VAL A 152 1.26 0.30 -12.33
C VAL A 152 0.22 -0.32 -11.39
N GLY A 153 -0.46 -1.36 -11.85
CA GLY A 153 -1.48 -2.04 -11.05
C GLY A 153 -0.93 -2.66 -9.76
N ALA A 154 0.23 -3.33 -9.83
CA ALA A 154 0.89 -3.90 -8.66
C ALA A 154 1.42 -2.82 -7.71
N LEU A 155 1.98 -1.72 -8.23
CA LEU A 155 2.41 -0.59 -7.41
C LEU A 155 1.23 0.09 -6.70
N ASN A 156 0.04 0.15 -7.32
CA ASN A 156 -1.17 0.63 -6.64
C ASN A 156 -1.54 -0.27 -5.45
N GLY A 157 -1.48 -1.59 -5.63
CA GLY A 157 -1.72 -2.54 -4.53
C GLY A 157 -0.74 -2.40 -3.37
N ILE A 158 0.55 -2.25 -3.69
CA ILE A 158 1.59 -2.01 -2.69
C ILE A 158 1.38 -0.65 -2.01
N TYR A 159 1.07 0.41 -2.75
CA TYR A 159 0.79 1.72 -2.16
C TYR A 159 -0.38 1.66 -1.16
N PHE A 160 -1.49 1.01 -1.53
CA PHE A 160 -2.63 0.92 -0.61
C PHE A 160 -2.40 0.00 0.57
N HIS A 161 -1.46 -0.94 0.46
CA HIS A 161 -0.95 -1.71 1.60
C HIS A 161 -0.19 -0.77 2.58
N GLU A 162 0.75 0.05 2.09
CA GLU A 162 1.46 1.02 2.93
C GLU A 162 0.53 2.12 3.50
N LEU A 163 -0.47 2.53 2.73
CA LEU A 163 -1.50 3.44 3.22
C LEU A 163 -2.29 2.80 4.37
N GLY A 164 -2.50 1.48 4.35
CA GLY A 164 -3.11 0.75 5.45
C GLY A 164 -2.35 0.90 6.76
N HIS A 165 -1.03 0.70 6.74
CA HIS A 165 -0.18 0.95 7.91
C HIS A 165 -0.27 2.39 8.37
N ALA A 166 -0.18 3.35 7.44
CA ALA A 166 -0.32 4.76 7.75
C ALA A 166 -1.67 5.08 8.44
N LEU A 167 -2.78 4.53 7.93
CA LEU A 167 -4.10 4.80 8.51
C LEU A 167 -4.28 4.14 9.88
N ILE A 168 -3.68 2.97 10.10
CA ILE A 168 -3.67 2.31 11.41
C ILE A 168 -2.94 3.17 12.43
N ASP A 169 -1.70 3.59 12.14
CA ASP A 169 -0.91 4.45 13.03
C ASP A 169 -1.58 5.81 13.26
N LEU A 170 -1.96 6.52 12.19
CA LEU A 170 -2.46 7.89 12.28
C LEU A 170 -3.79 8.01 13.03
N TYR A 171 -4.61 6.97 13.02
CA TYR A 171 -5.92 6.95 13.66
C TYR A 171 -6.04 6.00 14.86
N ASP A 172 -4.93 5.38 15.27
CA ASP A 172 -4.87 4.43 16.38
C ASP A 172 -5.91 3.31 16.23
N LEU A 173 -5.97 2.72 15.03
CA LEU A 173 -6.96 1.69 14.69
C LEU A 173 -6.54 0.33 15.28
N PRO A 174 -7.44 -0.41 15.94
CA PRO A 174 -7.08 -1.70 16.51
C PRO A 174 -6.93 -2.79 15.44
N THR A 175 -5.88 -3.61 15.58
CA THR A 175 -5.70 -4.88 14.85
C THR A 175 -5.68 -6.05 15.83
N THR A 176 -6.48 -7.09 15.56
CA THR A 176 -6.57 -8.29 16.43
C THR A 176 -5.91 -9.53 15.81
N GLY A 177 -5.23 -9.37 14.67
CA GLY A 177 -4.54 -10.41 13.91
C GLY A 177 -3.22 -9.88 13.35
N LYS A 178 -2.65 -10.53 12.33
CA LYS A 178 -1.51 -9.99 11.60
C LYS A 178 -1.91 -8.67 10.94
N GLU A 179 -1.17 -7.61 11.23
CA GLU A 179 -1.41 -6.30 10.62
C GLU A 179 -1.24 -6.36 9.11
N GLU A 180 -0.20 -7.03 8.63
CA GLU A 180 0.08 -7.32 7.22
C GLU A 180 -1.14 -7.87 6.45
N ASP A 181 -1.82 -8.86 7.01
CA ASP A 181 -3.01 -9.43 6.38
C ASP A 181 -4.20 -8.46 6.42
N ALA A 182 -4.26 -7.57 7.42
CA ALA A 182 -5.30 -6.55 7.52
C ALA A 182 -5.07 -5.42 6.51
N VAL A 183 -3.83 -4.96 6.31
CA VAL A 183 -3.54 -3.92 5.32
C VAL A 183 -3.62 -4.45 3.88
N ASP A 184 -3.36 -5.74 3.65
CA ASP A 184 -3.71 -6.42 2.38
C ASP A 184 -5.21 -6.42 2.11
N GLN A 185 -6.02 -6.64 3.15
CA GLN A 185 -7.48 -6.55 3.05
C GLN A 185 -7.93 -5.14 2.68
N LEU A 186 -7.31 -4.10 3.27
CA LEU A 186 -7.62 -2.73 2.92
C LEU A 186 -7.24 -2.42 1.47
N SER A 187 -6.04 -2.81 1.06
CA SER A 187 -5.57 -2.66 -0.32
C SER A 187 -6.54 -3.31 -1.31
N ALA A 188 -6.93 -4.56 -1.06
CA ALA A 188 -7.92 -5.25 -1.88
C ALA A 188 -9.28 -4.55 -1.89
N LEU A 189 -9.77 -4.10 -0.73
CA LEU A 189 -11.05 -3.40 -0.62
C LEU A 189 -11.07 -2.11 -1.45
N VAL A 190 -10.02 -1.28 -1.34
CA VAL A 190 -9.93 -0.02 -2.08
C VAL A 190 -9.87 -0.29 -3.58
N LEU A 191 -8.96 -1.15 -4.03
CA LEU A 191 -8.80 -1.45 -5.46
C LEU A 191 -10.04 -2.09 -6.08
N ILE A 192 -10.72 -2.99 -5.37
CA ILE A 192 -11.97 -3.61 -5.85
C ILE A 192 -13.05 -2.55 -5.99
N THR A 193 -13.19 -1.67 -5.00
CA THR A 193 -14.30 -0.72 -4.99
C THR A 193 -14.08 0.42 -5.98
N GLU A 194 -12.83 0.85 -6.19
CA GLU A 194 -12.49 1.78 -7.28
C GLU A 194 -12.79 1.18 -8.66
N ALA A 195 -12.45 -0.10 -8.86
CA ALA A 195 -12.71 -0.83 -10.09
C ALA A 195 -14.20 -1.03 -10.40
N GLU A 196 -15.10 -0.96 -9.42
CA GLU A 196 -16.53 -1.18 -9.66
C GLU A 196 -17.19 -0.08 -10.50
N ASP A 197 -16.62 1.13 -10.50
CA ASP A 197 -17.18 2.30 -11.18
C ASP A 197 -17.05 2.22 -12.70
N ASP A 198 -15.89 1.79 -13.20
CA ASP A 198 -15.57 1.68 -14.63
C ASP A 198 -15.36 0.24 -15.12
N LYS A 199 -15.43 -0.74 -14.21
CA LYS A 199 -15.14 -2.15 -14.44
C LYS A 199 -13.68 -2.42 -14.83
N ASP A 200 -12.77 -1.55 -14.41
CA ASP A 200 -11.33 -1.75 -14.57
C ASP A 200 -10.71 -2.42 -13.33
N TYR A 201 -10.71 -3.76 -13.32
CA TYR A 201 -10.07 -4.55 -12.27
C TYR A 201 -8.57 -4.76 -12.49
N GLY A 202 -7.93 -4.02 -13.41
CA GLY A 202 -6.54 -4.23 -13.79
C GLY A 202 -5.57 -4.12 -12.61
N SER A 203 -5.78 -3.18 -11.69
CA SER A 203 -4.91 -2.99 -10.52
C SER A 203 -5.00 -4.15 -9.53
N ILE A 204 -6.20 -4.60 -9.18
CA ILE A 204 -6.38 -5.73 -8.26
C ILE A 204 -5.91 -7.05 -8.88
N ILE A 205 -6.16 -7.27 -10.18
CA ILE A 205 -5.65 -8.44 -10.91
C ILE A 205 -4.13 -8.44 -10.94
N SER A 206 -3.50 -7.30 -11.25
CA SER A 206 -2.04 -7.17 -11.25
C SER A 206 -1.44 -7.39 -9.86
N THR A 207 -2.12 -6.95 -8.80
CA THR A 207 -1.72 -7.22 -7.42
C THR A 207 -1.76 -8.72 -7.10
N ILE A 208 -2.84 -9.41 -7.47
CA ILE A 208 -2.94 -10.87 -7.34
C ILE A 208 -1.80 -11.55 -8.13
N GLU A 209 -1.61 -11.19 -9.39
CA GLU A 209 -0.55 -11.77 -10.22
C GLU A 209 0.85 -11.52 -9.66
N ALA A 210 1.11 -10.35 -9.10
CA ALA A 210 2.39 -10.04 -8.46
C ALA A 210 2.69 -11.06 -7.35
N TRP A 211 1.76 -11.29 -6.43
CA TRP A 211 1.91 -12.28 -5.37
C TRP A 211 2.08 -13.70 -5.91
N GLY A 212 1.31 -14.07 -6.93
CA GLY A 212 1.42 -15.39 -7.56
C GLY A 212 2.78 -15.61 -8.23
N ARG A 213 3.33 -14.57 -8.88
CA ARG A 213 4.66 -14.62 -9.52
C ARG A 213 5.78 -14.61 -8.49
N MET A 214 5.67 -13.81 -7.43
CA MET A 214 6.64 -13.80 -6.33
C MET A 214 6.68 -15.16 -5.62
N SER A 215 5.52 -15.75 -5.32
CA SER A 215 5.43 -17.12 -4.78
C SER A 215 6.18 -18.12 -5.66
N LYS A 216 6.00 -18.06 -6.99
CA LYS A 216 6.74 -18.92 -7.92
C LYS A 216 8.24 -18.63 -8.01
N GLU A 217 8.72 -17.47 -7.58
CA GLU A 217 10.13 -17.10 -7.58
C GLU A 217 10.82 -17.46 -6.26
N THR A 218 10.14 -17.19 -5.12
CA THR A 218 10.73 -17.29 -3.78
C THR A 218 10.38 -18.61 -3.07
N GLU A 219 9.25 -19.25 -3.39
CA GLU A 219 8.74 -20.44 -2.71
C GLU A 219 8.95 -21.73 -3.55
N THR A 220 10.07 -21.81 -4.28
CA THR A 220 10.38 -22.92 -5.22
C THR A 220 10.98 -24.17 -4.57
N GLY A 221 11.27 -24.11 -3.28
CA GLY A 221 11.88 -25.19 -2.49
C GLY A 221 11.17 -25.40 -1.15
N PRO A 222 11.75 -26.22 -0.26
CA PRO A 222 11.27 -26.32 1.11
C PRO A 222 11.33 -24.94 1.79
N LEU A 223 10.24 -24.55 2.42
CA LEU A 223 10.19 -23.31 3.21
C LEU A 223 11.20 -23.38 4.37
N GLU A 224 11.90 -22.28 4.59
CA GLU A 224 12.91 -22.11 5.63
C GLU A 224 12.35 -21.37 6.84
N GLN A 225 13.13 -21.33 7.94
CA GLN A 225 12.72 -20.64 9.17
C GLN A 225 12.34 -19.17 8.93
N GLY A 226 13.05 -18.48 8.03
CA GLY A 226 12.80 -17.08 7.68
C GLY A 226 11.40 -16.88 7.11
N ASP A 227 10.96 -17.75 6.19
CA ASP A 227 9.65 -17.66 5.55
C ASP A 227 8.48 -17.76 6.54
N PHE A 228 8.69 -18.50 7.64
CA PHE A 228 7.70 -18.62 8.72
C PHE A 228 7.81 -17.53 9.78
N ALA A 229 8.96 -16.87 9.89
CA ALA A 229 9.24 -15.82 10.86
C ALA A 229 9.01 -14.41 10.28
N ASP A 230 8.84 -14.29 8.96
CA ASP A 230 8.45 -13.05 8.30
C ASP A 230 7.10 -12.55 8.82
N ASP A 231 6.99 -11.23 8.96
CA ASP A 231 5.76 -10.59 9.38
C ASP A 231 4.68 -10.76 8.31
N HIS A 232 5.08 -10.68 7.03
CA HIS A 232 4.21 -10.93 5.90
C HIS A 232 3.84 -12.41 5.81
N SER A 233 2.59 -12.67 5.42
CA SER A 233 2.18 -14.00 4.98
C SER A 233 2.94 -14.39 3.71
N LEU A 234 3.12 -15.71 3.51
CA LEU A 234 3.71 -16.25 2.29
C LEU A 234 3.02 -15.65 1.06
N SER A 235 3.78 -15.35 0.00
CA SER A 235 3.22 -14.77 -1.23
C SER A 235 2.11 -15.65 -1.80
N GLY A 236 2.24 -16.98 -1.69
CA GLY A 236 1.17 -17.91 -2.07
C GLY A 236 -0.11 -17.75 -1.22
N GLN A 237 0.01 -17.44 0.07
CA GLN A 237 -1.14 -17.15 0.94
C GLN A 237 -1.79 -15.82 0.58
N ARG A 238 -0.99 -14.76 0.36
CA ARG A 238 -1.46 -13.44 -0.09
C ARG A 238 -2.22 -13.55 -1.42
N TYR A 239 -1.67 -14.30 -2.39
CA TYR A 239 -2.32 -14.62 -3.67
C TYR A 239 -3.73 -15.18 -3.47
N TYR A 240 -3.90 -16.26 -2.70
CA TYR A 240 -5.20 -16.88 -2.49
C TYR A 240 -6.16 -16.02 -1.64
N ASN A 241 -5.64 -15.19 -0.73
CA ASN A 241 -6.46 -14.28 0.07
C ASN A 241 -7.05 -13.17 -0.79
N VAL A 242 -6.22 -12.45 -1.54
CA VAL A 242 -6.67 -11.34 -2.40
C VAL A 242 -7.58 -11.84 -3.52
N MET A 243 -7.26 -12.99 -4.13
CA MET A 243 -8.14 -13.63 -5.13
C MET A 243 -9.50 -14.02 -4.54
N CYS A 244 -9.52 -14.47 -3.28
CA CYS A 244 -10.77 -14.74 -2.57
C CYS A 244 -11.59 -13.47 -2.31
N TYR A 245 -10.94 -12.35 -1.97
CA TYR A 245 -11.62 -11.07 -1.81
C TYR A 245 -12.22 -10.57 -3.13
N LEU A 246 -11.48 -10.67 -4.24
CA LEU A 246 -11.99 -10.33 -5.58
C LEU A 246 -13.17 -11.22 -5.98
N TYR A 247 -13.05 -12.54 -5.80
CA TYR A 247 -14.17 -13.45 -6.07
C TYR A 247 -15.37 -13.15 -5.17
N GLY A 248 -15.14 -12.88 -3.89
CA GLY A 248 -16.17 -12.60 -2.90
C GLY A 248 -16.92 -11.29 -3.13
N SER A 249 -16.30 -10.30 -3.76
CA SER A 249 -16.96 -9.02 -4.06
C SER A 249 -18.04 -9.15 -5.13
N ASN A 250 -17.78 -9.98 -6.15
CA ASN A 250 -18.75 -10.30 -7.18
C ASN A 250 -18.51 -11.67 -7.80
N HIS A 251 -19.01 -12.71 -7.13
CA HIS A 251 -18.76 -14.09 -7.54
C HIS A 251 -19.26 -14.42 -8.96
N ASN A 252 -20.24 -13.67 -9.48
CA ASN A 252 -20.83 -13.88 -10.80
C ASN A 252 -19.92 -13.35 -11.89
N ALA A 253 -19.30 -12.19 -11.64
CA ALA A 253 -18.30 -11.61 -12.54
C ALA A 253 -17.01 -12.46 -12.57
N PHE A 254 -16.66 -13.10 -11.45
CA PHE A 254 -15.40 -13.83 -11.29
C PHE A 254 -15.55 -15.36 -11.22
N LEU A 255 -16.68 -15.91 -11.69
CA LEU A 255 -16.86 -17.36 -11.88
C LEU A 255 -15.69 -18.04 -12.61
N PRO A 256 -15.06 -17.43 -13.65
CA PRO A 256 -13.93 -18.05 -14.32
C PRO A 256 -12.79 -18.47 -13.40
N LEU A 257 -12.50 -17.71 -12.33
CA LEU A 257 -11.42 -18.04 -11.38
C LEU A 257 -11.60 -19.42 -10.74
N VAL A 258 -12.85 -19.84 -10.52
CA VAL A 258 -13.14 -21.18 -9.98
C VAL A 258 -13.24 -22.21 -11.11
N ALA A 259 -13.78 -21.81 -12.26
CA ALA A 259 -14.00 -22.70 -13.40
C ALA A 259 -12.70 -23.19 -14.04
N ASP A 260 -11.64 -22.36 -14.06
CA ASP A 260 -10.32 -22.73 -14.59
C ASP A 260 -9.39 -23.38 -13.55
N GLY A 261 -9.81 -23.40 -12.28
CA GLY A 261 -9.09 -24.01 -11.16
C GLY A 261 -8.07 -23.10 -10.48
N SER A 262 -7.98 -21.83 -10.88
CA SER A 262 -7.10 -20.83 -10.24
C SER A 262 -7.45 -20.66 -8.77
N LEU A 263 -8.73 -20.56 -8.44
CA LEU A 263 -9.27 -20.52 -7.08
C LEU A 263 -9.93 -21.86 -6.73
N PRO A 264 -9.36 -22.65 -5.80
CA PRO A 264 -9.95 -23.91 -5.37
C PRO A 264 -11.39 -23.74 -4.89
N VAL A 265 -12.28 -24.65 -5.28
CA VAL A 265 -13.70 -24.63 -4.91
C VAL A 265 -13.87 -24.49 -3.40
N ASP A 266 -13.11 -25.24 -2.61
CA ASP A 266 -13.18 -25.21 -1.14
C ASP A 266 -12.79 -23.84 -0.55
N ARG A 267 -11.88 -23.10 -1.19
CA ARG A 267 -11.55 -21.72 -0.82
C ARG A 267 -12.69 -20.78 -1.18
N ALA A 268 -13.22 -20.91 -2.40
CA ALA A 268 -14.27 -20.07 -2.97
C ALA A 268 -15.56 -20.07 -2.14
N MET A 269 -15.92 -21.21 -1.53
CA MET A 269 -17.15 -21.36 -0.73
C MET A 269 -17.30 -20.32 0.40
N ARG A 270 -16.20 -19.77 0.92
CA ARG A 270 -16.22 -18.82 2.04
C ARG A 270 -15.98 -17.37 1.61
N CYS A 271 -15.64 -17.14 0.35
CA CYS A 271 -15.11 -15.86 -0.12
C CYS A 271 -16.12 -14.71 -0.04
N GLU A 272 -17.38 -14.92 -0.39
CA GLU A 272 -18.43 -13.90 -0.26
C GLU A 272 -18.60 -13.45 1.20
N GLN A 273 -18.64 -14.40 2.13
CA GLN A 273 -18.74 -14.10 3.56
C GLN A 273 -17.49 -13.40 4.10
N GLU A 274 -16.30 -13.84 3.67
CA GLU A 274 -15.03 -13.26 4.08
C GLU A 274 -14.89 -11.82 3.58
N TYR A 275 -15.13 -11.57 2.28
CA TYR A 275 -15.13 -10.23 1.70
C TYR A 275 -16.14 -9.32 2.41
N ALA A 276 -17.39 -9.77 2.58
CA ALA A 276 -18.41 -8.95 3.22
C ALA A 276 -18.09 -8.63 4.70
N LYS A 277 -17.46 -9.56 5.42
CA LYS A 277 -17.02 -9.33 6.80
C LYS A 277 -15.86 -8.34 6.86
N MET A 278 -14.86 -8.53 6.02
CA MET A 278 -13.70 -7.64 5.87
C MET A 278 -14.14 -6.21 5.52
N ALA A 279 -14.96 -6.05 4.47
CA ALA A 279 -15.42 -4.76 4.01
C ALA A 279 -16.21 -4.00 5.09
N ARG A 280 -17.09 -4.69 5.84
CA ARG A 280 -17.79 -4.08 6.99
C ARG A 280 -16.87 -3.70 8.13
N ALA A 281 -15.83 -4.49 8.41
CA ALA A 281 -14.87 -4.19 9.46
C ALA A 281 -14.10 -2.90 9.12
N TRP A 282 -13.52 -2.82 7.92
CA TRP A 282 -12.81 -1.63 7.46
C TRP A 282 -13.72 -0.40 7.36
N ALA A 283 -14.96 -0.55 6.87
CA ALA A 283 -15.93 0.55 6.87
C ALA A 283 -16.27 1.05 8.28
N THR A 284 -16.35 0.15 9.27
CA THR A 284 -16.59 0.51 10.66
C THR A 284 -15.40 1.26 11.27
N LEU A 285 -14.18 0.80 11.00
CA LEU A 285 -12.95 1.40 11.51
C LEU A 285 -12.68 2.77 10.89
N LEU A 286 -12.83 2.90 9.57
CA LEU A 286 -12.51 4.13 8.85
C LEU A 286 -13.63 5.17 8.89
N GLY A 287 -14.89 4.75 9.07
CA GLY A 287 -16.06 5.64 9.01
C GLY A 287 -15.93 6.96 9.77
N PRO A 288 -15.46 6.97 11.04
CA PRO A 288 -15.26 8.21 11.80
C PRO A 288 -14.16 9.14 11.27
N HIS A 289 -13.30 8.66 10.38
CA HIS A 289 -12.11 9.35 9.86
C HIS A 289 -12.24 9.72 8.37
N LEU A 290 -13.31 9.27 7.70
CA LEU A 290 -13.59 9.64 6.32
C LEU A 290 -13.95 11.12 6.23
N ARG A 291 -13.49 11.76 5.16
CA ARG A 291 -13.87 13.14 4.83
C ARG A 291 -15.36 13.19 4.45
N GLU A 292 -16.11 14.20 4.88
CA GLU A 292 -17.55 14.31 4.54
C GLU A 292 -17.79 14.78 3.10
N GLU A 293 -16.89 15.60 2.53
CA GLU A 293 -16.92 16.08 1.14
C GLU A 293 -15.50 16.16 0.53
N PRO A 294 -15.27 15.77 -0.75
CA PRO A 294 -13.96 15.90 -1.39
C PRO A 294 -13.47 17.35 -1.42
N PRO A 295 -12.15 17.60 -1.36
CA PRO A 295 -11.60 18.96 -1.41
C PRO A 295 -12.07 19.70 -2.67
N SER A 296 -12.50 20.95 -2.51
CA SER A 296 -12.81 21.81 -3.65
C SER A 296 -11.55 22.04 -4.49
N LEU A 297 -11.56 21.64 -5.76
CA LEU A 297 -10.50 21.90 -6.75
C LEU A 297 -10.43 23.40 -7.09
N THR A 298 -10.01 24.24 -6.14
CA THR A 298 -9.53 25.58 -6.45
C THR A 298 -8.02 25.48 -6.65
N PRO A 299 -7.48 25.80 -7.84
CA PRO A 299 -6.04 25.89 -8.04
C PRO A 299 -5.51 26.93 -7.07
N SER A 300 -4.79 26.48 -6.03
CA SER A 300 -4.11 27.39 -5.12
C SER A 300 -3.04 28.11 -5.95
N ALA A 301 -3.24 29.40 -6.16
CA ALA A 301 -2.29 30.23 -6.88
C ALA A 301 -0.94 30.15 -6.16
N VAL A 302 0.04 29.52 -6.82
CA VAL A 302 1.44 29.55 -6.40
C VAL A 302 1.82 31.04 -6.25
N PRO A 303 2.25 31.50 -5.07
CA PRO A 303 2.76 32.85 -4.95
C PRO A 303 4.08 32.90 -5.73
N THR A 304 4.05 33.55 -6.90
CA THR A 304 5.25 33.87 -7.68
C THR A 304 6.10 34.84 -6.87
N SER A 305 7.07 34.32 -6.13
CA SER A 305 8.16 35.12 -5.59
C SER A 305 8.97 35.67 -6.75
N THR A 306 8.76 36.95 -7.06
CA THR A 306 9.60 37.70 -8.01
C THR A 306 11.00 37.86 -7.39
N PRO A 307 12.10 37.53 -8.09
CA PRO A 307 13.44 37.77 -7.56
C PRO A 307 13.69 39.28 -7.57
N SER A 308 13.83 39.88 -6.39
CA SER A 308 14.30 41.26 -6.26
C SER A 308 15.77 41.33 -6.70
N ALA A 309 16.03 42.01 -7.82
CA ALA A 309 17.37 42.29 -8.29
C ALA A 309 18.17 43.06 -7.22
N ARG A 310 19.32 42.52 -6.83
CA ARG A 310 20.31 43.21 -6.00
C ARG A 310 21.33 43.91 -6.91
N PRO A 311 21.62 45.21 -6.72
CA PRO A 311 22.62 45.90 -7.54
C PRO A 311 24.06 45.46 -7.19
N PRO A 312 25.02 45.59 -8.12
CA PRO A 312 26.38 45.11 -7.94
C PRO A 312 27.19 46.10 -7.11
N GLY A 313 27.95 45.59 -6.13
CA GLY A 313 28.79 46.41 -5.27
C GLY A 313 29.82 45.61 -4.48
N GLU A 314 31.04 45.59 -5.05
CA GLU A 314 32.36 45.51 -4.41
C GLU A 314 32.84 44.24 -3.68
N ALA A 315 33.93 43.73 -4.24
CA ALA A 315 34.80 42.70 -3.70
C ALA A 315 35.60 43.21 -2.49
N GLN A 316 35.69 42.40 -1.43
CA GLN A 316 36.87 42.39 -0.56
C GLN A 316 37.28 40.96 -0.19
N SER A 317 38.55 40.70 -0.48
CA SER A 317 39.38 39.56 -0.12
C SER A 317 39.46 39.35 1.40
N ARG A 318 39.42 38.09 1.86
CA ARG A 318 40.41 37.54 2.81
C ARG A 318 40.33 36.01 2.90
N ALA A 319 41.47 35.45 3.28
CA ALA A 319 41.93 34.11 2.97
C ALA A 319 41.65 33.04 4.05
N ARG A 320 41.64 31.79 3.56
CA ARG A 320 42.16 30.53 4.13
C ARG A 320 41.93 30.21 5.63
N GLY A 321 41.26 29.09 5.85
CA GLY A 321 41.41 28.23 7.03
C GLY A 321 40.83 26.85 6.73
N ALA A 322 41.68 25.82 6.65
CA ALA A 322 41.33 24.44 6.38
C ALA A 322 41.26 23.65 7.70
N VAL A 323 40.21 22.82 7.89
CA VAL A 323 40.18 21.63 8.79
C VAL A 323 39.05 20.71 8.27
N SER A 324 39.38 19.62 7.57
CA SER A 324 39.42 18.21 8.03
C SER A 324 38.05 17.55 8.22
N SER A 325 37.67 16.78 7.19
CA SER A 325 36.63 15.75 7.17
C SER A 325 37.08 14.48 7.91
N ARG A 326 36.13 13.80 8.57
CA ARG A 326 36.30 12.43 9.08
C ARG A 326 34.95 11.69 9.04
N PRO A 327 34.82 10.58 8.31
CA PRO A 327 33.67 9.68 8.39
C PRO A 327 33.91 8.54 9.41
N PRO A 328 32.87 7.92 9.99
CA PRO A 328 33.00 6.66 10.72
C PRO A 328 32.98 5.44 9.80
N ALA A 329 33.53 4.35 10.34
CA ALA A 329 34.16 3.25 9.64
C ALA A 329 33.23 2.14 9.15
N MET A 330 33.55 1.58 7.97
CA MET A 330 33.09 0.26 7.52
C MET A 330 33.98 -0.83 8.11
N ALA A 331 33.36 -1.92 8.58
CA ALA A 331 34.03 -3.17 8.92
C ALA A 331 34.08 -4.07 7.67
N SER A 332 35.29 -4.36 7.22
CA SER A 332 35.64 -5.34 6.19
C SER A 332 35.73 -6.74 6.79
N VAL A 333 35.08 -7.73 6.18
CA VAL A 333 35.38 -9.16 6.39
C VAL A 333 36.06 -9.68 5.13
N ASP A 334 37.33 -10.07 5.31
CA ASP A 334 38.23 -10.61 4.30
C ASP A 334 37.78 -11.99 3.78
N ARG A 335 37.81 -12.14 2.45
CA ARG A 335 37.97 -13.42 1.76
C ARG A 335 39.42 -13.52 1.28
N THR A 336 40.21 -14.46 1.79
CA THR A 336 41.28 -15.12 1.00
C THR A 336 41.64 -16.49 1.58
N GLY A 337 41.86 -17.47 0.69
CA GLY A 337 42.73 -18.62 0.98
C GLY A 337 42.19 -20.00 0.61
N ALA A 338 42.56 -20.50 -0.56
CA ALA A 338 42.59 -21.93 -0.91
C ALA A 338 43.94 -22.23 -1.60
N PRO A 339 44.33 -23.50 -1.85
CA PRO A 339 44.42 -24.71 -1.00
C PRO A 339 45.88 -25.23 -0.95
N PRO A 340 46.19 -26.44 -0.43
CA PRO A 340 46.36 -27.59 -1.35
C PRO A 340 46.08 -29.01 -0.74
N GLY A 341 45.99 -30.02 -1.62
CA GLY A 341 46.61 -31.34 -1.37
C GLY A 341 45.72 -32.58 -1.39
N ALA A 342 45.81 -33.35 -2.48
CA ALA A 342 45.32 -34.73 -2.62
C ALA A 342 46.08 -35.71 -1.71
N LYS A 343 45.46 -36.77 -1.15
CA LYS A 343 45.35 -38.18 -1.63
C LYS A 343 45.11 -39.08 -0.39
N PRO A 344 44.86 -40.40 -0.49
CA PRO A 344 44.86 -41.29 -1.67
C PRO A 344 43.49 -41.67 -2.23
#